data_AF-K1SKQ4-F1
#
_entry.id   AF-K1SKQ4-F1
#
_cell.length_a   1.000
_cell.length_b   1.000
_cell.length_c   1.000
_cell.angle_alpha   90.00
_cell.angle_beta   90.00
_cell.angle_gamma   90.00
#
_symmetry.space_group_name_H-M   'P 1'
#
loop_
_entity.id
_entity.type
_entity.pdbx_description
1 polymer ?
#
loop_
_entity_poly.entity_id
_entity_poly.type
_entity_poly.pdbx_seq_one_letter_code
_entity_poly.pdbx_strand_id
1 'polypeptide(L)'
;MLFSTNYLEEGTTTLLTYPFAMQVILLAVIPPLVEELIFRGIFFGSYRKAGMTGAALMSGLLFGCFHLNINQALYAFVMGIVFAYMVEATGSLWSSVIAHFAVNTYSIGIVQILKMAGMYAQDGSVSETFENAESVAGQSTSITVVQIAMIAV
;
A
#
# COMPACT_ATOMS: atom_id res chain seq x y z
N MET A 1 19.05 -0.36 4.09
CA MET A 1 18.67 -0.98 5.39
C MET A 1 19.93 -1.38 6.16
N LEU A 2 19.88 -1.40 7.51
CA LEU A 2 21.08 -1.46 8.37
C LEU A 2 21.87 -2.79 8.33
N PHE A 3 21.28 -3.90 7.85
CA PHE A 3 21.91 -5.24 7.95
C PHE A 3 21.68 -6.21 6.77
N SER A 4 20.86 -5.88 5.77
CA SER A 4 20.63 -6.75 4.60
C SER A 4 20.08 -5.98 3.39
N THR A 5 20.23 -6.54 2.19
CA THR A 5 19.60 -6.06 0.96
C THR A 5 18.09 -6.28 1.03
N ASN A 6 17.33 -5.27 0.59
CA ASN A 6 15.87 -5.33 0.54
C ASN A 6 15.40 -5.76 -0.85
N TYR A 7 15.42 -7.07 -1.13
CA TYR A 7 15.00 -7.59 -2.43
C TYR A 7 13.54 -7.23 -2.78
N LEU A 8 12.69 -6.98 -1.78
CA LEU A 8 11.28 -6.62 -1.99
C LEU A 8 11.15 -5.16 -2.46
N GLU A 9 11.92 -4.26 -1.88
CA GLU A 9 11.95 -2.85 -2.29
C GLU A 9 12.53 -2.69 -3.70
N GLU A 10 13.60 -3.42 -4.01
CA GLU A 10 14.20 -3.48 -5.36
C GLU A 10 13.24 -4.10 -6.39
N GLY A 11 12.47 -5.12 -5.99
CA GLY A 11 11.40 -5.69 -6.82
C GLY A 11 10.30 -4.69 -7.11
N THR A 12 9.82 -3.96 -6.10
CA THR A 12 8.73 -2.98 -6.25
C THR A 12 9.14 -1.81 -7.14
N THR A 13 10.37 -1.26 -6.99
CA THR A 13 10.85 -0.18 -7.87
C THR A 13 10.94 -0.64 -9.32
N THR A 14 11.37 -1.88 -9.56
CA THR A 14 11.38 -2.50 -10.89
C THR A 14 9.97 -2.61 -11.47
N LEU A 15 8.99 -3.09 -10.69
CA LEU A 15 7.61 -3.22 -11.14
C LEU A 15 7.00 -1.86 -11.53
N LEU A 16 7.37 -0.78 -10.83
CA LEU A 16 6.93 0.59 -11.14
C LEU A 16 7.50 1.16 -12.45
N THR A 17 8.40 0.45 -13.14
CA THR A 17 8.93 0.83 -14.47
C THR A 17 8.11 0.24 -15.62
N TYR A 18 7.31 -0.80 -15.38
CA TYR A 18 6.48 -1.42 -16.41
C TYR A 18 5.32 -0.52 -16.87
N PRO A 19 4.66 -0.80 -18.01
CA PRO A 19 3.47 -0.06 -18.41
C PRO A 19 2.38 -0.09 -17.33
N PHE A 20 1.62 1.01 -17.19
CA PHE A 20 0.63 1.14 -16.10
C PHE A 20 -0.37 -0.03 -16.02
N ALA A 21 -0.85 -0.53 -17.16
CA ALA A 21 -1.75 -1.69 -17.18
C ALA A 21 -1.12 -2.94 -16.53
N MET A 22 0.18 -3.17 -16.74
CA MET A 22 0.90 -4.28 -16.14
C MET A 22 1.11 -4.06 -14.64
N GLN A 23 1.36 -2.82 -14.20
CA GLN A 23 1.43 -2.48 -12.78
C GLN A 23 0.10 -2.77 -12.08
N VAL A 24 -1.04 -2.35 -12.66
CA VAL A 24 -2.37 -2.64 -12.09
C VAL A 24 -2.58 -4.14 -11.91
N ILE A 25 -2.23 -4.96 -12.90
CA ILE A 25 -2.37 -6.42 -12.80
C ILE A 25 -1.49 -6.98 -11.68
N LEU A 26 -0.19 -6.62 -11.68
CA LEU A 26 0.81 -7.23 -10.80
C LEU A 26 0.75 -6.72 -9.35
N LEU A 27 0.32 -5.48 -9.13
CA LEU A 27 0.36 -4.82 -7.83
C LEU A 27 -1.04 -4.54 -7.24
N ALA A 28 -2.07 -4.41 -8.07
CA ALA A 28 -3.43 -4.07 -7.61
C ALA A 28 -4.47 -5.18 -7.81
N VAL A 29 -4.27 -6.13 -8.73
CA VAL A 29 -5.21 -7.24 -8.94
C VAL A 29 -4.74 -8.51 -8.23
N ILE A 30 -3.54 -8.99 -8.56
CA ILE A 30 -3.05 -10.27 -8.04
C ILE A 30 -2.87 -10.23 -6.51
N PRO A 31 -2.19 -9.22 -5.90
CA PRO A 31 -1.95 -9.23 -4.47
C PRO A 31 -3.24 -9.18 -3.65
N PRO A 32 -4.22 -8.29 -3.91
CA PRO A 32 -5.47 -8.30 -3.17
C PRO A 32 -6.24 -9.61 -3.26
N LEU A 33 -6.25 -10.30 -4.41
CA LEU A 33 -6.91 -11.60 -4.52
C LEU A 33 -6.30 -12.65 -3.58
N VAL A 34 -4.97 -12.71 -3.53
CA VAL A 34 -4.24 -13.69 -2.71
C VAL A 34 -4.29 -13.31 -1.24
N GLU A 35 -4.00 -12.05 -0.92
CA GLU A 35 -3.90 -11.56 0.44
C GLU A 35 -5.27 -11.56 1.13
N GLU A 36 -6.34 -11.12 0.47
CA GLU A 36 -7.67 -11.19 1.07
C GLU A 36 -8.12 -12.62 1.33
N LEU A 37 -7.82 -13.55 0.42
CA LEU A 37 -8.11 -14.97 0.62
C LEU A 37 -7.40 -15.53 1.87
N ILE A 38 -6.12 -15.21 2.05
CA ILE A 38 -5.32 -15.69 3.18
C ILE A 38 -5.76 -15.01 4.48
N PHE A 39 -5.79 -13.68 4.52
CA PHE A 39 -6.01 -12.94 5.76
C PHE A 39 -7.49 -12.89 6.16
N ARG A 40 -8.40 -12.64 5.21
CA ARG A 40 -9.83 -12.46 5.52
C ARG A 40 -10.59 -13.77 5.38
N GLY A 41 -10.23 -14.59 4.39
CA GLY A 41 -10.79 -15.93 4.23
C GLY A 41 -10.32 -16.90 5.31
N ILE A 42 -9.00 -17.10 5.45
CA ILE A 42 -8.46 -18.13 6.35
C ILE A 42 -8.26 -17.61 7.77
N PHE A 43 -7.44 -16.58 7.99
CA PHE A 43 -7.08 -16.14 9.34
C PHE A 43 -8.27 -15.52 10.09
N PHE A 44 -8.87 -14.45 9.56
CA PHE A 44 -10.05 -13.83 10.15
C PHE A 44 -11.20 -14.83 10.33
N GLY A 45 -11.54 -15.59 9.28
CA GLY A 45 -12.57 -16.63 9.35
C GLY A 45 -12.33 -17.67 10.46
N SER A 46 -11.07 -18.05 10.69
CA SER A 46 -10.70 -18.98 11.76
C SER A 46 -10.82 -18.34 13.15
N TYR A 47 -10.31 -17.12 13.32
CA TYR A 47 -10.35 -16.41 14.61
C TYR A 47 -11.72 -15.87 14.97
N ARG A 48 -12.62 -15.69 14.00
CA ARG A 48 -13.96 -15.13 14.21
C ARG A 48 -14.78 -15.89 15.27
N LYS A 49 -14.50 -17.19 15.45
CA LYS A 49 -15.09 -18.05 16.49
C LYS A 49 -14.79 -17.60 17.91
N ALA A 50 -13.65 -16.93 18.12
CA ALA A 50 -13.22 -16.42 19.42
C ALA A 50 -13.69 -14.97 19.69
N GLY A 51 -14.30 -14.32 18.71
CA GLY A 51 -14.85 -12.96 18.82
C GLY A 51 -14.44 -12.06 17.65
N MET A 52 -15.33 -11.15 17.26
CA MET A 52 -15.14 -10.27 16.11
C MET A 52 -13.92 -9.36 16.25
N THR A 53 -13.83 -8.61 17.36
CA THR A 53 -12.77 -7.63 17.56
C THR A 53 -11.39 -8.28 17.63
N GLY A 54 -11.25 -9.39 18.36
CA GLY A 54 -9.98 -10.12 18.44
C GLY A 54 -9.54 -10.69 17.08
N ALA A 55 -10.49 -11.22 16.30
CA ALA A 55 -10.22 -11.72 14.95
C ALA A 55 -9.77 -10.61 14.00
N ALA A 56 -10.43 -9.45 14.02
CA ALA A 56 -10.08 -8.30 13.19
C ALA A 56 -8.69 -7.75 13.56
N LEU A 57 -8.39 -7.61 14.86
CA LEU A 57 -7.07 -7.18 15.34
C LEU A 57 -5.97 -8.16 14.94
N MET A 58 -6.18 -9.47 15.13
CA MET A 58 -5.17 -10.47 14.77
C MET A 58 -4.97 -10.56 13.26
N SER A 59 -6.06 -10.57 12.48
CA SER A 59 -5.98 -10.55 11.02
C SER A 59 -5.27 -9.31 10.50
N GLY A 60 -5.59 -8.13 11.06
CA GLY A 60 -4.89 -6.89 10.72
C GLY A 60 -3.42 -6.94 11.08
N LEU A 61 -3.07 -7.49 12.25
CA LEU A 61 -1.68 -7.57 12.72
C LEU A 61 -0.84 -8.46 11.79
N LEU A 62 -1.36 -9.63 11.45
CA LEU A 62 -0.69 -10.53 10.50
C LEU A 62 -0.53 -9.88 9.13
N PHE A 63 -1.56 -9.16 8.66
CA PHE A 63 -1.52 -8.42 7.40
C PHE A 63 -0.46 -7.31 7.41
N GLY A 64 -0.40 -6.50 8.48
CA GLY A 64 0.64 -5.47 8.64
C GLY A 64 2.04 -6.06 8.67
N CYS A 65 2.28 -7.11 9.47
CA CYS A 65 3.58 -7.78 9.56
C CYS A 65 4.03 -8.41 8.23
N PHE A 66 3.09 -8.86 7.40
CA PHE A 66 3.40 -9.48 6.10
C PHE A 66 4.09 -8.54 5.12
N HIS A 67 3.95 -7.23 5.30
CA HIS A 67 4.55 -6.22 4.41
C HIS A 67 6.05 -5.98 4.68
N LEU A 68 6.60 -6.48 5.79
CA LEU A 68 8.04 -6.43 6.11
C LEU A 68 8.68 -5.02 6.07
N ASN A 69 7.86 -3.97 6.12
CA ASN A 69 8.26 -2.58 6.16
C ASN A 69 7.47 -1.91 7.27
N ILE A 70 8.15 -1.26 8.23
CA ILE A 70 7.49 -0.72 9.43
C ILE A 70 6.54 0.44 9.11
N ASN A 71 6.85 1.27 8.11
CA ASN A 71 5.98 2.37 7.70
C ASN A 71 4.69 1.82 7.10
N GLN A 72 4.82 0.81 6.23
CA GLN A 72 3.69 0.14 5.61
C GLN A 72 2.88 -0.69 6.59
N ALA A 73 3.54 -1.39 7.51
CA ALA A 73 2.90 -2.28 8.47
C ALA A 73 1.87 -1.56 9.34
N LEU A 74 2.13 -0.31 9.72
CA LEU A 74 1.25 0.46 10.60
C LEU A 74 -0.08 0.82 9.93
N TYR A 75 -0.05 1.36 8.71
CA TYR A 75 -1.29 1.67 8.00
C TYR A 75 -1.97 0.41 7.47
N ALA A 76 -1.19 -0.60 7.04
CA ALA A 76 -1.72 -1.90 6.62
C ALA A 76 -2.45 -2.59 7.77
N PHE A 77 -1.94 -2.52 9.01
CA PHE A 77 -2.63 -3.01 10.20
C PHE A 77 -4.04 -2.44 10.34
N VAL A 78 -4.15 -1.11 10.25
CA VAL A 78 -5.44 -0.40 10.37
C VAL A 78 -6.38 -0.77 9.21
N MET A 79 -5.87 -0.76 7.97
CA MET A 79 -6.66 -1.16 6.80
C MET A 79 -7.09 -2.62 6.86
N GLY A 80 -6.26 -3.51 7.42
CA GLY A 80 -6.57 -4.91 7.65
C GLY A 80 -7.76 -5.11 8.59
N ILE A 81 -7.83 -4.31 9.65
CA ILE A 81 -8.99 -4.26 10.55
C ILE A 81 -10.23 -3.78 9.79
N VAL A 82 -10.13 -2.68 9.04
CA VAL A 82 -11.25 -2.14 8.25
C VAL A 82 -11.80 -3.19 7.29
N PHE A 83 -10.92 -3.87 6.54
CA PHE A 83 -11.32 -4.91 5.59
C PHE A 83 -11.99 -6.11 6.29
N ALA A 84 -11.51 -6.52 7.47
CA ALA A 84 -12.19 -7.55 8.25
C ALA A 84 -13.62 -7.14 8.64
N TYR A 85 -13.83 -5.88 9.05
CA TYR A 85 -15.17 -5.36 9.32
C TYR A 85 -16.06 -5.26 8.06
N MET A 86 -15.48 -4.96 6.90
CA MET A 86 -16.22 -4.97 5.63
C MET A 86 -16.71 -6.38 5.26
N VAL A 87 -15.85 -7.38 5.41
CA VAL A 87 -16.22 -8.79 5.15
C VAL A 87 -17.28 -9.25 6.14
N GLU A 88 -17.17 -8.90 7.42
CA GLU A 88 -18.19 -9.21 8.42
C GLU A 88 -19.54 -8.55 8.08
N ALA A 89 -19.53 -7.26 7.74
CA ALA A 89 -20.75 -6.51 7.47
C ALA A 89 -21.47 -6.97 6.19
N THR A 90 -20.72 -7.43 5.18
CA THR A 90 -21.28 -7.82 3.88
C THR A 90 -21.46 -9.34 3.73
N GLY A 91 -20.80 -10.14 4.55
CA GLY A 91 -20.70 -11.59 4.38
C GLY A 91 -19.94 -12.02 3.12
N SER A 92 -19.21 -11.10 2.47
CA SER A 92 -18.57 -11.33 1.17
C SER A 92 -17.12 -10.88 1.18
N LEU A 93 -16.24 -11.79 0.76
CA LEU A 93 -14.82 -11.50 0.57
C LEU A 93 -14.58 -10.45 -0.52
N TRP A 94 -15.49 -10.33 -1.49
CA TRP A 94 -15.37 -9.34 -2.56
C TRP A 94 -15.42 -7.90 -2.06
N SER A 95 -16.03 -7.65 -0.89
CA SER A 95 -16.05 -6.31 -0.29
C SER A 95 -14.64 -5.81 0.00
N SER A 96 -13.78 -6.63 0.61
CA SER A 96 -12.40 -6.25 0.90
C SER A 96 -11.51 -6.35 -0.33
N VAL A 97 -11.71 -7.34 -1.22
CA VAL A 97 -10.92 -7.45 -2.48
C VAL A 97 -11.06 -6.20 -3.32
N ILE A 98 -12.28 -5.69 -3.53
CA ILE A 98 -12.51 -4.49 -4.35
C ILE A 98 -11.94 -3.25 -3.66
N ALA A 99 -12.13 -3.11 -2.34
CA ALA A 99 -11.58 -2.00 -1.58
C ALA A 99 -10.04 -1.97 -1.63
N HIS A 100 -9.42 -3.13 -1.47
CA HIS A 100 -7.97 -3.29 -1.52
C HIS A 100 -7.43 -3.04 -2.94
N PHE A 101 -8.09 -3.56 -3.98
CA PHE A 101 -7.77 -3.20 -5.38
C PHE A 101 -7.82 -1.68 -5.59
N ALA A 102 -8.83 -0.99 -5.05
CA ALA A 102 -8.96 0.45 -5.20
C ALA A 102 -7.83 1.21 -4.49
N VAL A 103 -7.46 0.79 -3.28
CA VAL A 103 -6.34 1.37 -2.51
C VAL A 103 -5.02 1.20 -3.28
N ASN A 104 -4.71 0.00 -3.76
CA ASN A 104 -3.47 -0.26 -4.50
C ASN A 104 -3.45 0.48 -5.85
N THR A 105 -4.58 0.51 -6.56
CA THR A 105 -4.69 1.25 -7.82
C THR A 105 -4.50 2.75 -7.61
N TYR A 106 -5.09 3.31 -6.55
CA TYR A 106 -4.90 4.72 -6.17
C TYR A 106 -3.44 5.02 -5.86
N SER A 107 -2.80 4.16 -5.04
CA SER A 107 -1.40 4.26 -4.66
C SER A 107 -0.48 4.30 -5.90
N ILE A 108 -0.59 3.31 -6.78
CA ILE A 108 0.20 3.25 -8.03
C ILE A 108 -0.11 4.45 -8.94
N GLY A 109 -1.38 4.85 -9.05
CA GLY A 109 -1.81 5.97 -9.87
C GLY A 109 -1.17 7.29 -9.45
N ILE A 110 -1.11 7.54 -8.13
CA ILE A 110 -0.40 8.71 -7.58
C ILE A 110 1.06 8.69 -7.96
N VAL A 111 1.74 7.55 -7.78
CA VAL A 111 3.17 7.42 -8.14
C VAL A 111 3.40 7.76 -9.61
N GLN A 112 2.55 7.27 -10.52
CA GLN A 112 2.70 7.56 -11.95
C GLN A 112 2.41 9.03 -12.29
N ILE A 113 1.41 9.66 -11.65
CA ILE A 113 1.15 11.09 -11.82
C ILE A 113 2.34 11.93 -11.34
N LEU A 114 2.93 11.59 -10.20
CA LEU A 114 4.11 12.28 -9.67
C LEU A 114 5.35 12.09 -10.55
N LYS A 115 5.52 10.90 -11.14
CA LYS A 115 6.56 10.64 -12.17
C LYS A 115 6.37 11.53 -13.39
N MET A 116 5.14 11.63 -13.90
CA MET A 116 4.81 12.51 -15.03
C MET A 116 5.01 14.00 -14.72
N ALA A 117 4.80 14.40 -13.47
CA ALA A 117 5.06 15.76 -12.99
C ALA A 117 6.55 16.07 -12.74
N GLY A 118 7.45 15.10 -12.93
CA GLY A 118 8.89 15.26 -12.65
C GLY A 118 9.23 15.31 -11.16
N MET A 119 8.29 15.00 -10.27
CA MET A 119 8.44 15.09 -8.81
C MET A 119 8.92 13.78 -8.16
N TYR A 120 8.99 12.70 -8.94
CA TYR A 120 9.35 11.37 -8.46
C TYR A 120 10.36 10.72 -9.40
N ALA A 121 11.56 10.44 -8.91
CA ALA A 121 12.62 9.86 -9.71
C ALA A 121 12.43 8.34 -9.88
N GLN A 122 13.03 7.80 -10.95
CA GLN A 122 12.95 6.39 -11.34
C GLN A 122 13.55 5.42 -10.30
N ASP A 123 14.45 5.91 -9.44
CA ASP A 123 15.13 5.15 -8.38
C ASP A 123 14.37 5.14 -7.04
N GLY A 124 13.17 5.73 -6.98
CA GLY A 124 12.40 5.85 -5.74
C GLY A 124 12.80 7.02 -4.85
N SER A 125 13.72 7.89 -5.30
CA SER A 125 14.02 9.16 -4.63
C SER A 125 13.04 10.27 -5.07
N VAL A 126 12.72 11.18 -4.15
CA VAL A 126 12.06 12.45 -4.53
C VAL A 126 13.09 13.24 -5.32
N SER A 127 12.78 13.55 -6.57
CA SER A 127 13.73 14.22 -7.46
C SER A 127 14.07 15.62 -6.91
N GLU A 128 15.36 15.90 -6.72
CA GLU A 128 15.96 17.20 -6.35
C GLU A 128 15.70 18.33 -7.39
N THR A 129 14.81 18.13 -8.36
CA THR A 129 14.53 19.12 -9.42
C THR A 129 13.93 20.44 -8.89
N PHE A 130 13.58 20.51 -7.60
CA PHE A 130 13.11 21.73 -6.97
C PHE A 130 14.21 22.66 -6.43
N GLU A 131 15.49 22.28 -6.36
CA GLU A 131 16.51 23.22 -5.86
C GLU A 131 16.65 24.51 -6.69
N ASN A 132 16.15 24.56 -7.93
CA ASN A 132 16.42 25.69 -8.83
C ASN A 132 15.20 26.38 -9.49
N ALA A 133 13.97 26.21 -8.99
CA ALA A 133 12.82 26.97 -9.53
C ALA A 133 11.81 27.43 -8.46
N GLU A 134 11.92 28.73 -8.14
CA GLU A 134 10.92 29.66 -7.58
C GLU A 134 10.22 29.38 -6.23
N SER A 135 10.69 30.14 -5.24
CA SER A 135 10.02 30.61 -4.01
C SER A 135 9.86 29.61 -2.85
N VAL A 136 10.64 29.91 -1.81
CA VAL A 136 10.93 29.19 -0.57
C VAL A 136 9.72 28.90 0.35
N ALA A 137 8.50 29.27 -0.02
CA ALA A 137 7.29 29.03 0.79
C ALA A 137 6.35 27.92 0.26
N GLY A 138 6.38 27.63 -1.05
CA GLY A 138 5.51 26.60 -1.67
C GLY A 138 6.14 25.21 -1.75
N GLN A 139 7.47 25.16 -1.66
CA GLN A 139 8.30 23.99 -1.95
C GLN A 139 8.33 22.97 -0.81
N SER A 140 8.34 23.43 0.44
CA SER A 140 8.21 22.56 1.62
C SER A 140 6.86 21.86 1.65
N THR A 141 5.79 22.55 1.24
CA THR A 141 4.42 22.00 1.23
C THR A 141 4.27 20.95 0.15
N SER A 142 4.83 21.16 -1.04
CA SER A 142 4.79 20.20 -2.15
C SER A 142 5.66 18.96 -1.88
N ILE A 143 6.85 19.12 -1.30
CA ILE A 143 7.68 17.98 -0.85
C ILE A 143 6.97 17.21 0.28
N THR A 144 6.36 17.89 1.25
CA THR A 144 5.60 17.25 2.33
C THR A 144 4.37 16.52 1.79
N VAL A 145 3.64 17.10 0.83
CA VAL A 145 2.48 16.46 0.18
C VAL A 145 2.91 15.23 -0.62
N VAL A 146 4.03 15.29 -1.33
CA VAL A 146 4.61 14.13 -2.02
C VAL A 146 5.03 13.06 -1.01
N GLN A 147 5.70 13.41 0.08
CA GLN A 147 6.07 12.46 1.12
C GLN A 147 4.85 11.84 1.81
N ILE A 148 3.81 12.62 2.12
CA ILE A 148 2.54 12.10 2.69
C ILE A 148 1.85 11.16 1.70
N ALA A 149 1.80 11.53 0.42
CA ALA A 149 1.23 10.69 -0.62
C ALA A 149 2.03 9.39 -0.81
N MET A 150 3.36 9.45 -0.65
CA MET A 150 4.26 8.29 -0.69
C MET A 150 4.20 7.43 0.57
N ILE A 151 3.87 7.99 1.73
CA ILE A 151 3.64 7.25 2.99
C ILE A 151 2.28 6.54 2.95
N ALA A 152 1.33 7.04 2.16
CA ALA A 152 0.01 6.42 1.94
C ALA A 152 -0.01 5.39 0.79
N VAL A 153 1.13 5.21 0.13
CA VAL A 153 1.39 4.29 -0.99
C VAL A 153 2.10 3.03 -0.50
#